data_AF-A0A644WXJ2-F1
#
_entry.id   AF-A0A644WXJ2-F1
#
_cell.length_a   1.000
_cell.length_b   1.000
_cell.length_c   1.000
_cell.angle_alpha   90.00
_cell.angle_beta   90.00
_cell.angle_gamma   90.00
#
_symmetry.space_group_name_H-M   'P 1'
#
loop_
_entity.id
_entity.type
_entity.pdbx_description
1 polymer ?
#
loop_
_entity_poly.entity_id
_entity_poly.type
_entity_poly.pdbx_seq_one_letter_code
_entity_poly.pdbx_strand_id
1 'polypeptide(L)'
;MSRKIRRLLALVIIIMLTSTNISYAQPTDQSAPYGPKVEELQNKEDLLKNLEDIKRIRGNLTVININADSTAEELKEIDKDIDFYIQQLETIQKNLDNHKLSYKESFPDLSFSKQIIFIADSFIISLRQQQNLIRALETNKNEAKKLFYSSYLLPVYYYINLGDQMIAYIDTYFTIS
;
A
#
# COMPACT_ATOMS: atom_id res chain seq x y z
N MET A 1 -33.04 16.85 26.42
CA MET A 1 -33.03 16.31 25.04
C MET A 1 -34.47 16.19 24.53
N SER A 2 -34.83 16.83 23.42
CA SER A 2 -36.23 16.87 22.96
C SER A 2 -36.72 15.47 22.55
N ARG A 3 -38.02 15.18 22.73
CA ARG A 3 -38.62 13.89 22.35
C ARG A 3 -38.36 13.51 20.90
N LYS A 4 -38.25 14.51 20.00
CA LYS A 4 -37.93 14.31 18.58
C LYS A 4 -36.52 13.74 18.38
N ILE A 5 -35.54 14.27 19.11
CA ILE A 5 -34.14 13.80 19.03
C ILE A 5 -34.02 12.39 19.61
N ARG A 6 -34.72 12.07 20.70
CA ARG A 6 -34.75 10.70 21.25
C ARG A 6 -35.35 9.68 20.26
N ARG A 7 -36.41 10.06 19.54
CA ARG A 7 -37.01 9.22 18.50
C ARG A 7 -36.09 9.03 17.29
N LEU A 8 -35.39 10.09 16.88
CA LEU A 8 -34.41 10.03 15.80
C LEU A 8 -33.25 9.08 16.15
N LEU A 9 -32.70 9.19 17.36
CA LEU A 9 -31.64 8.29 17.83
C LEU A 9 -32.11 6.84 17.89
N ALA A 10 -33.31 6.59 18.42
CA ALA A 10 -33.87 5.24 18.44
C ALA A 10 -34.05 4.66 17.02
N LEU A 11 -34.51 5.48 16.07
CA LEU A 11 -34.65 5.08 14.66
C LEU A 11 -33.31 4.73 14.03
N VAL A 12 -32.27 5.56 14.26
CA VAL A 12 -30.91 5.33 13.74
C VAL A 12 -30.32 4.04 14.31
N ILE A 13 -30.50 3.79 15.61
CA ILE A 13 -30.05 2.55 16.25
C ILE A 13 -30.78 1.33 15.66
N ILE A 14 -32.09 1.42 15.45
CA ILE A 14 -32.87 0.34 14.83
C ILE A 14 -32.40 0.08 13.39
N ILE A 15 -32.14 1.14 12.60
CA ILE A 15 -31.62 0.99 11.24
C ILE A 15 -30.25 0.33 11.26
N MET A 16 -29.33 0.72 12.15
CA MET A 16 -28.02 0.06 12.27
C MET A 16 -28.12 -1.41 12.70
N LEU A 17 -29.06 -1.74 13.58
CA LEU A 17 -29.26 -3.11 14.06
C LEU A 17 -30.00 -4.02 13.05
N THR A 18 -30.81 -3.43 12.16
CA THR A 18 -31.60 -4.16 11.16
C THR A 18 -30.99 -4.12 9.77
N SER A 19 -30.08 -3.19 9.49
CA SER A 19 -29.26 -3.23 8.30
C SER A 19 -28.35 -4.44 8.40
N THR A 20 -28.66 -5.48 7.64
CA THR A 20 -27.69 -6.52 7.35
C THR A 20 -26.46 -5.84 6.76
N ASN A 21 -25.31 -5.94 7.43
CA ASN A 21 -24.04 -5.71 6.75
C ASN A 21 -24.05 -6.67 5.55
N ILE A 22 -24.30 -6.16 4.34
CA ILE A 22 -24.15 -6.97 3.13
C ILE A 22 -22.65 -7.05 2.87
N SER A 23 -21.96 -7.77 3.74
CA SER A 23 -20.65 -8.31 3.44
C SER A 23 -20.92 -9.55 2.60
N TYR A 24 -20.65 -9.48 1.30
CA TYR A 24 -20.62 -10.66 0.44
C TYR A 24 -19.40 -11.50 0.84
N ALA A 25 -19.51 -12.22 1.94
CA ALA A 25 -18.66 -13.35 2.28
C ALA A 25 -19.50 -14.25 3.16
N GLN A 26 -20.13 -15.24 2.54
CA GLN A 26 -20.80 -16.32 3.24
C GLN A 26 -19.75 -16.99 4.14
N PRO A 27 -19.98 -17.16 5.46
CA PRO A 27 -19.02 -17.83 6.32
C PRO A 27 -18.86 -19.28 5.84
N THR A 28 -17.68 -19.62 5.33
CA THR A 28 -17.35 -20.97 4.88
C THR A 28 -16.64 -21.71 6.00
N ASP A 29 -17.22 -22.84 6.44
CA ASP A 29 -16.63 -23.82 7.38
C ASP A 29 -15.41 -24.57 6.77
N GLN A 30 -14.71 -24.00 5.79
CA GLN A 30 -13.65 -24.70 5.05
C GLN A 30 -12.26 -24.19 5.42
N SER A 31 -11.43 -25.10 5.92
CA SER A 31 -10.02 -24.91 6.31
C SER A 31 -9.04 -24.74 5.14
N ALA A 32 -9.52 -24.30 3.97
CA ALA A 32 -8.69 -24.08 2.78
C ALA A 32 -8.57 -22.57 2.53
N PRO A 33 -7.43 -22.08 2.00
CA PRO A 33 -7.30 -20.69 1.58
C PRO A 33 -8.46 -20.38 0.61
N TYR A 34 -9.36 -19.52 1.05
CA TYR A 34 -10.45 -19.02 0.22
C TYR A 34 -9.83 -17.95 -0.69
N GLY A 35 -10.00 -18.04 -2.01
CA GLY A 35 -9.46 -17.06 -2.96
C GLY A 35 -9.26 -17.61 -4.37
N PRO A 36 -9.14 -16.75 -5.40
CA PRO A 36 -8.80 -17.19 -6.75
C PRO A 36 -7.41 -17.83 -6.72
N LYS A 37 -7.34 -19.14 -6.95
CA LYS A 37 -6.06 -19.82 -7.10
C LYS A 37 -5.37 -19.28 -8.35
N VAL A 38 -4.13 -18.82 -8.19
CA VAL A 38 -3.29 -18.46 -9.32
C VAL A 38 -2.41 -19.66 -9.60
N GLU A 39 -2.92 -20.51 -10.48
CA GLU A 39 -2.26 -21.74 -10.92
C GLU A 39 -1.45 -21.46 -12.20
N GLU A 40 -0.50 -22.33 -12.50
CA GLU A 40 0.25 -22.34 -13.78
C GLU A 40 1.13 -21.10 -14.05
N LEU A 41 1.58 -20.41 -13.00
CA LEU A 41 2.55 -19.32 -13.13
C LEU A 41 3.84 -19.80 -13.80
N GLN A 42 4.20 -19.17 -14.91
CA GLN A 42 5.47 -19.42 -15.56
C GLN A 42 6.59 -18.77 -14.76
N ASN A 43 7.70 -19.48 -14.53
CA ASN A 43 8.85 -18.97 -13.76
C ASN A 43 8.43 -18.33 -12.41
N LYS A 44 7.58 -19.07 -11.68
CA LYS A 44 6.99 -18.69 -10.39
C LYS A 44 8.02 -18.17 -9.39
N GLU A 45 9.20 -18.78 -9.34
CA GLU A 45 10.26 -18.45 -8.41
C GLU A 45 10.69 -16.98 -8.55
N ASP A 46 10.79 -16.47 -9.78
CA ASP A 46 11.14 -15.07 -10.04
C ASP A 46 10.04 -14.11 -9.59
N LEU A 47 8.76 -14.45 -9.79
CA LEU A 47 7.63 -13.63 -9.30
C LEU A 47 7.61 -13.57 -7.77
N LEU A 48 7.78 -14.72 -7.12
CA LEU A 48 7.84 -14.82 -5.67
C LEU A 48 9.03 -14.07 -5.11
N LYS A 49 10.19 -14.18 -5.75
CA LYS A 49 11.38 -13.42 -5.36
C LYS A 49 11.12 -11.92 -5.40
N ASN A 50 10.50 -11.40 -6.47
CA ASN A 50 10.16 -9.98 -6.55
C ASN A 50 9.18 -9.55 -5.44
N LEU A 51 8.18 -10.38 -5.11
CA LEU A 51 7.27 -10.10 -3.99
C LEU A 51 8.00 -10.10 -2.63
N GLU A 52 8.85 -11.07 -2.38
CA GLU A 52 9.66 -11.13 -1.15
C GLU A 52 10.65 -9.96 -1.05
N ASP A 53 11.24 -9.54 -2.17
CA ASP A 53 12.08 -8.34 -2.22
C ASP A 53 11.28 -7.08 -1.87
N ILE A 54 10.04 -6.94 -2.35
CA ILE A 54 9.14 -5.85 -1.93
C ILE A 54 8.87 -5.91 -0.41
N LYS A 55 8.53 -7.09 0.13
CA LYS A 55 8.30 -7.26 1.58
C LYS A 55 9.53 -6.89 2.40
N ARG A 56 10.72 -7.28 1.96
CA ARG A 56 12.00 -6.92 2.57
C ARG A 56 12.22 -5.41 2.54
N ILE A 57 12.01 -4.76 1.40
CA ILE A 57 12.10 -3.30 1.26
C ILE A 57 11.12 -2.63 2.23
N ARG A 58 9.86 -3.07 2.25
CA ARG A 58 8.83 -2.53 3.13
C ARG A 58 9.17 -2.69 4.62
N GLY A 59 9.76 -3.82 5.00
CA GLY A 59 10.26 -4.06 6.36
C GLY A 59 11.39 -3.11 6.78
N ASN A 60 12.19 -2.63 5.82
CA ASN A 60 13.26 -1.66 6.06
C ASN A 60 12.76 -0.19 6.05
N LEU A 61 11.57 0.07 5.49
CA LEU A 61 10.94 1.39 5.45
C LEU A 61 10.33 1.85 6.79
N THR A 62 10.54 1.10 7.89
CA THR A 62 9.71 1.23 9.10
C THR A 62 9.76 2.58 9.81
N VAL A 63 10.73 3.47 9.56
CA VAL A 63 10.73 4.81 10.15
C VAL A 63 11.46 5.83 9.26
N ILE A 64 10.78 6.43 8.28
CA ILE A 64 11.25 7.69 7.68
C ILE A 64 10.82 8.82 8.62
N ASN A 65 11.76 9.35 9.39
CA ASN A 65 11.51 10.36 10.41
C ASN A 65 11.77 11.78 9.87
N ILE A 66 10.82 12.34 9.14
CA ILE A 66 10.87 13.74 8.72
C ILE A 66 10.11 14.58 9.74
N ASN A 67 10.79 15.55 10.37
CA ASN A 67 10.19 16.44 11.35
C ASN A 67 10.14 17.89 10.85
N ALA A 68 9.22 18.66 11.42
CA ALA A 68 9.05 20.09 11.17
C ALA A 68 10.35 20.89 11.38
N ASP A 69 11.21 20.42 12.28
CA ASP A 69 12.47 21.01 12.69
C ASP A 69 13.72 20.31 12.13
N SER A 70 13.58 19.27 11.30
CA SER A 70 14.71 18.58 10.65
C SER A 70 15.69 19.56 9.98
N THR A 71 16.98 19.31 10.19
CA THR A 71 18.09 20.06 9.60
C THR A 71 18.26 19.74 8.11
N ALA A 72 18.99 20.59 7.38
CA ALA A 72 19.23 20.36 5.96
C ALA A 72 20.02 19.05 5.72
N GLU A 73 20.98 18.76 6.59
CA GLU A 73 21.79 17.54 6.56
C GLU A 73 20.93 16.29 6.81
N GLU A 74 20.05 16.32 7.82
CA GLU A 74 19.10 15.22 8.08
C GLU A 74 18.16 15.00 6.89
N LEU A 75 17.59 16.08 6.34
CA LEU A 75 16.70 16.02 5.18
C LEU A 75 17.39 15.40 3.96
N LYS A 76 18.66 15.74 3.73
CA LYS A 76 19.46 15.21 2.63
C LYS A 76 19.77 13.72 2.78
N GLU A 77 20.12 13.26 3.98
CA GLU A 77 20.36 11.82 4.23
C GLU A 77 19.06 11.02 4.08
N ILE A 78 17.94 11.53 4.61
CA ILE A 78 16.63 10.90 4.45
C ILE A 78 16.24 10.82 2.96
N ASP A 79 16.44 11.89 2.19
CA ASP A 79 16.12 11.91 0.76
C ASP A 79 16.95 10.90 -0.05
N LYS A 80 18.23 10.73 0.31
CA LYS A 80 19.10 9.72 -0.29
C LYS A 80 18.61 8.30 0.02
N ASP A 81 18.21 8.03 1.25
CA ASP A 81 17.63 6.74 1.64
C ASP A 81 16.33 6.48 0.88
N ILE A 82 15.46 7.49 0.77
CA ILE A 82 14.23 7.40 -0.03
C ILE A 82 14.54 7.06 -1.50
N ASP A 83 15.49 7.77 -2.12
CA ASP A 83 15.87 7.52 -3.52
C ASP A 83 16.39 6.09 -3.72
N PHE A 84 17.20 5.59 -2.77
CA PHE A 84 17.67 4.21 -2.79
C PHE A 84 16.53 3.18 -2.71
N TYR A 85 15.50 3.42 -1.90
CA TYR A 85 14.33 2.54 -1.86
C TYR A 85 13.51 2.60 -3.14
N ILE A 86 13.32 3.80 -3.72
CA ILE A 86 12.60 3.96 -4.97
C ILE A 86 13.32 3.21 -6.10
N GLN A 87 14.65 3.33 -6.22
CA GLN A 87 15.42 2.63 -7.24
C GLN A 87 15.31 1.09 -7.13
N GLN A 88 15.27 0.56 -5.90
CA GLN A 88 15.03 -0.88 -5.69
C GLN A 88 13.62 -1.29 -6.16
N LEU A 89 12.59 -0.50 -5.85
CA LEU A 89 11.22 -0.76 -6.27
C LEU A 89 11.06 -0.65 -7.79
N GLU A 90 11.66 0.36 -8.43
CA GLU A 90 11.67 0.54 -9.89
C GLU A 90 12.39 -0.61 -10.60
N THR A 91 13.45 -1.18 -9.99
CA THR A 91 14.11 -2.40 -10.48
C THR A 91 13.16 -3.59 -10.48
N ILE A 92 12.40 -3.76 -9.40
CA ILE A 92 11.38 -4.82 -9.30
C ILE A 92 10.28 -4.62 -10.36
N GLN A 93 9.80 -3.39 -10.55
CA GLN A 93 8.82 -3.09 -11.60
C GLN A 93 9.33 -3.48 -12.98
N LYS A 94 10.57 -3.13 -13.30
CA LYS A 94 11.19 -3.51 -14.58
C LYS A 94 11.26 -5.02 -14.76
N ASN A 95 11.60 -5.78 -13.71
CA ASN A 95 11.62 -7.24 -13.76
C ASN A 95 10.23 -7.81 -14.05
N LEU A 96 9.20 -7.29 -13.39
CA LEU A 96 7.80 -7.72 -13.56
C LEU A 96 7.22 -7.32 -14.92
N ASP A 97 7.60 -6.14 -15.45
CA ASP A 97 7.23 -5.75 -16.81
C ASP A 97 7.89 -6.65 -17.86
N ASN A 98 9.16 -7.03 -17.67
CA ASN A 98 9.81 -8.02 -18.52
C ASN A 98 9.13 -9.39 -18.42
N HIS A 99 8.70 -9.80 -17.22
CA HIS A 99 7.93 -11.04 -17.02
C HIS A 99 6.61 -11.00 -17.81
N LYS A 100 5.87 -9.90 -17.72
CA LYS A 100 4.62 -9.69 -18.49
C LYS A 100 4.85 -9.75 -20.00
N LEU A 101 5.98 -9.25 -20.49
CA LEU A 101 6.33 -9.33 -21.92
C LEU A 101 6.67 -10.76 -22.34
N SER A 102 7.44 -11.48 -21.53
CA SER A 102 7.84 -12.88 -21.77
C SER A 102 6.64 -13.82 -21.77
N TYR A 103 5.67 -13.58 -20.88
CA TYR A 103 4.50 -14.45 -20.68
C TYR A 103 3.18 -13.73 -21.00
N LYS A 104 3.19 -12.90 -22.06
CA LYS A 104 2.07 -12.04 -22.45
C LYS A 104 0.75 -12.76 -22.78
N GLU A 105 0.81 -14.05 -23.10
CA GLU A 105 -0.37 -14.86 -23.40
C GLU A 105 -0.92 -15.57 -22.14
N SER A 106 -0.19 -15.54 -21.02
CA SER A 106 -0.60 -16.14 -19.75
C SER A 106 -1.34 -15.11 -18.89
N PHE A 107 -2.66 -15.26 -18.80
CA PHE A 107 -3.47 -14.42 -17.92
C PHE A 107 -3.02 -14.48 -16.45
N PRO A 108 -2.71 -15.66 -15.86
CA PRO A 108 -2.17 -15.75 -14.49
C PRO A 108 -0.91 -14.89 -14.30
N ASP A 109 0.07 -14.99 -15.19
CA ASP A 109 1.32 -14.24 -15.11
C ASP A 109 1.08 -12.73 -15.24
N LEU A 110 0.23 -12.31 -16.17
CA LEU A 110 -0.13 -10.91 -16.36
C LEU A 110 -0.85 -10.34 -15.13
N SER A 111 -1.82 -11.08 -14.59
CA SER A 111 -2.63 -10.67 -13.45
C SER A 111 -1.80 -10.59 -12.18
N PHE A 112 -0.97 -11.60 -11.91
CA PHE A 112 -0.15 -11.64 -10.71
C PHE A 112 0.97 -10.59 -10.75
N SER A 113 1.66 -10.44 -11.90
CA SER A 113 2.65 -9.38 -12.07
C SER A 113 2.06 -7.98 -11.86
N LYS A 114 0.85 -7.72 -12.35
CA LYS A 114 0.17 -6.43 -12.14
C LYS A 114 -0.11 -6.15 -10.66
N GLN A 115 -0.45 -7.17 -9.88
CA GLN A 115 -0.69 -7.01 -8.44
C GLN A 115 0.61 -6.68 -7.70
N ILE A 116 1.72 -7.34 -8.04
CA ILE A 116 3.03 -7.05 -7.44
C ILE A 116 3.51 -5.63 -7.84
N ILE A 117 3.34 -5.24 -9.12
CA ILE A 117 3.64 -3.88 -9.59
C ILE A 117 2.82 -2.85 -8.82
N PHE A 118 1.53 -3.10 -8.58
CA PHE A 118 0.67 -2.19 -7.83
C PHE A 118 1.14 -1.95 -6.38
N ILE A 119 1.69 -2.98 -5.75
CA ILE A 119 2.31 -2.84 -4.41
C ILE A 119 3.54 -1.92 -4.51
N ALA A 120 4.41 -2.15 -5.50
CA ALA A 120 5.59 -1.31 -5.71
C ALA A 120 5.21 0.16 -6.00
N ASP A 121 4.24 0.39 -6.87
CA ASP A 121 3.70 1.73 -7.17
C ASP A 121 3.20 2.43 -5.91
N SER A 122 2.45 1.71 -5.06
CA SER A 122 1.92 2.27 -3.82
C SER A 122 3.06 2.77 -2.91
N PHE A 123 4.11 1.96 -2.72
CA PHE A 123 5.26 2.40 -1.94
C PHE A 123 6.04 3.54 -2.60
N ILE A 124 6.26 3.49 -3.92
CA ILE A 124 6.92 4.58 -4.66
C ILE A 124 6.15 5.89 -4.50
N ILE A 125 4.82 5.88 -4.66
CA ILE A 125 4.01 7.10 -4.52
C ILE A 125 4.16 7.67 -3.11
N SER A 126 4.06 6.85 -2.08
CA SER A 126 4.26 7.31 -0.70
C SER A 126 5.64 7.93 -0.49
N LEU A 127 6.69 7.30 -1.01
CA LEU A 127 8.06 7.79 -0.94
C LEU A 127 8.24 9.12 -1.69
N ARG A 128 7.69 9.26 -2.90
CA ARG A 128 7.71 10.51 -3.68
C ARG A 128 6.98 11.65 -2.95
N GLN A 129 5.88 11.37 -2.24
CA GLN A 129 5.22 12.38 -1.40
C GLN A 129 6.12 12.82 -0.24
N GLN A 130 6.91 11.92 0.34
CA GLN A 130 7.89 12.28 1.36
C GLN A 130 9.04 13.11 0.79
N GLN A 131 9.53 12.82 -0.43
CA GLN A 131 10.50 13.69 -1.11
C GLN A 131 9.94 15.09 -1.35
N ASN A 132 8.67 15.21 -1.73
CA ASN A 132 8.03 16.52 -1.91
C ASN A 132 8.00 17.33 -0.58
N LEU A 133 7.76 16.66 0.56
CA LEU A 133 7.83 17.29 1.88
C LEU A 133 9.24 17.80 2.18
N ILE A 134 10.26 16.98 1.89
CA ILE A 134 11.67 17.34 2.06
C ILE A 134 11.99 18.60 1.24
N ARG A 135 11.66 18.61 -0.04
CA ARG A 135 11.89 19.78 -0.92
C ARG A 135 11.19 21.05 -0.40
N ALA A 136 9.99 20.92 0.14
CA ALA A 136 9.27 22.03 0.74
C ALA A 136 10.00 22.57 2.00
N LEU A 137 10.49 21.68 2.87
CA LEU A 137 11.25 22.04 4.07
C LEU A 137 12.60 22.69 3.73
N GLU A 138 13.29 22.20 2.70
CA GLU A 138 14.54 22.77 2.20
C GLU A 138 14.33 24.17 1.60
N THR A 139 13.22 24.39 0.90
CA THR A 139 12.94 25.65 0.20
C THR A 139 12.41 26.74 1.13
N ASN A 140 11.42 26.43 1.98
CA ASN A 140 10.80 27.39 2.89
C ASN A 140 10.29 26.68 4.16
N LYS A 141 11.20 26.41 5.08
CA LYS A 141 10.93 25.70 6.34
C LYS A 141 9.78 26.31 7.14
N ASN A 142 9.68 27.64 7.23
CA ASN A 142 8.64 28.30 8.04
C ASN A 142 7.23 28.04 7.51
N GLU A 143 7.05 28.06 6.18
CA GLU A 143 5.76 27.74 5.56
C GLU A 143 5.50 26.22 5.56
N ALA A 144 6.50 25.42 5.18
CA ALA A 144 6.38 23.98 5.04
C ALA A 144 6.02 23.27 6.37
N LYS A 145 6.39 23.84 7.52
CA LYS A 145 5.96 23.35 8.84
C LYS A 145 4.43 23.23 8.97
N LYS A 146 3.65 24.04 8.25
CA LYS A 146 2.19 23.95 8.25
C LYS A 146 1.68 22.64 7.63
N LEU A 147 2.45 21.99 6.77
CA LEU A 147 2.09 20.72 6.14
C LEU A 147 1.87 19.60 7.16
N PHE A 148 2.64 19.60 8.26
CA PHE A 148 2.50 18.65 9.37
C PHE A 148 1.16 18.78 10.12
N TYR A 149 0.53 19.95 10.05
CA TYR A 149 -0.77 20.22 10.67
C TYR A 149 -1.92 20.22 9.64
N SER A 150 -1.67 19.63 8.47
CA SER A 150 -2.61 19.58 7.34
C SER A 150 -2.88 18.14 6.90
N SER A 151 -3.76 17.98 5.91
CA SER A 151 -4.04 16.70 5.26
C SER A 151 -2.92 16.20 4.35
N TYR A 152 -1.80 16.93 4.24
CA TYR A 152 -0.71 16.61 3.33
C TYR A 152 -0.09 15.23 3.58
N LEU A 153 -0.05 14.75 4.83
CA LEU A 153 0.50 13.43 5.16
C LEU A 153 -0.50 12.29 4.89
N LEU A 154 -1.78 12.56 4.61
CA LEU A 154 -2.77 11.52 4.36
C LEU A 154 -2.40 10.61 3.17
N PRO A 155 -1.98 11.14 2.00
CA PRO A 155 -1.55 10.29 0.88
C PRO A 155 -0.35 9.40 1.24
N VAL A 156 0.61 9.89 2.03
CA VAL A 156 1.79 9.11 2.47
C VAL A 156 1.34 7.83 3.18
N TYR A 157 0.46 7.97 4.18
CA TYR A 157 -0.06 6.83 4.94
C TYR A 157 -1.04 5.98 4.15
N TYR A 158 -1.88 6.60 3.33
CA TYR A 158 -2.83 5.89 2.48
C TYR A 158 -2.13 4.89 1.57
N TYR A 159 -1.10 5.33 0.84
CA TYR A 159 -0.41 4.47 -0.12
C TYR A 159 0.48 3.41 0.55
N ILE A 160 1.09 3.72 1.72
CA ILE A 160 1.78 2.67 2.51
C ILE A 160 0.79 1.59 2.94
N ASN A 161 -0.34 2.00 3.53
CA ASN A 161 -1.34 1.05 4.01
C ASN A 161 -1.96 0.24 2.85
N LEU A 162 -2.16 0.87 1.70
CA LEU A 162 -2.65 0.18 0.51
C LEU A 162 -1.69 -0.91 0.02
N GLY A 163 -0.38 -0.62 -0.02
CA GLY A 163 0.62 -1.64 -0.33
C GLY A 163 0.64 -2.78 0.70
N ASP A 164 0.57 -2.45 2.00
CA ASP A 164 0.53 -3.44 3.09
C ASP A 164 -0.71 -4.33 3.01
N GLN A 165 -1.89 -3.75 2.72
CA GLN A 165 -3.14 -4.48 2.53
C GLN A 165 -3.08 -5.43 1.33
N MET A 166 -2.45 -5.00 0.24
CA MET A 166 -2.29 -5.83 -0.95
C MET A 166 -1.31 -6.99 -0.72
N ILE A 167 -0.23 -6.78 0.03
CA ILE A 167 0.65 -7.87 0.48
C ILE A 167 -0.16 -8.88 1.30
N ALA A 168 -0.90 -8.41 2.31
CA ALA A 168 -1.71 -9.27 3.15
C ALA A 168 -2.79 -10.02 2.36
N TYR A 169 -3.37 -9.36 1.35
CA TYR A 169 -4.33 -9.98 0.44
C TYR A 169 -3.69 -11.11 -0.38
N ILE A 170 -2.50 -10.90 -0.95
CA ILE A 170 -1.77 -11.97 -1.65
C ILE A 170 -1.45 -13.12 -0.69
N ASP A 171 -0.86 -12.83 0.46
CA ASP A 171 -0.44 -13.85 1.43
C ASP A 171 -1.60 -14.68 1.98
N THR A 172 -2.80 -14.09 2.07
CA THR A 172 -3.99 -14.75 2.63
C THR A 172 -4.78 -15.51 1.57
N TYR A 173 -4.96 -14.94 0.39
CA TYR A 173 -5.94 -15.42 -0.60
C TYR A 173 -5.30 -16.13 -1.81
N PHE A 174 -3.99 -16.01 -2.04
CA PHE A 174 -3.35 -16.62 -3.20
C PHE A 174 -2.75 -17.98 -2.83
N THR A 175 -3.31 -19.04 -3.39
CA THR A 175 -2.66 -20.35 -3.39
C THR A 175 -1.76 -20.43 -4.60
N ILE A 176 -0.46 -20.48 -4.37
CA ILE A 176 0.55 -20.53 -5.43
C ILE A 176 1.05 -21.98 -5.49
N SER A 177 0.35 -22.83 -6.25
CA SER A 177 0.72 -24.23 -6.52
C SER A 177 1.61 -24.30 -7.74
#